data_AF-A0AAV9HQH0-F1
#
_entry.id   AF-A0AAV9HQH0-F1
#
_cell.length_a   1.000
_cell.length_b   1.000
_cell.length_c   1.000
_cell.angle_alpha   90.00
_cell.angle_beta   90.00
_cell.angle_gamma   90.00
#
_symmetry.space_group_name_H-M   'P 1'
#
loop_
_entity.id
_entity.type
_entity.pdbx_description
1 polymer ?
#
loop_
_entity_poly.entity_id
_entity_poly.type
_entity_poly.pdbx_seq_one_letter_code
_entity_poly.pdbx_strand_id
1 'polypeptide(L)'
;MAYAAAQAPFRAEMELCKDLQLNPDQTLSSLSRPNSLPGQPSIPLAKEKVLPFLKAEFTTPTLDQISPHFWLLATADHSHISSLHKQIVRGRKIVISEDPEMHLVWINNRVFIKPLPEYLVSKAFWEHYFTPDAYDNLDPSRLEAYKAALGYLRTWLFLVSYLSDWRIALDSHLVPDNIDFGDFLALLSDLTNITDEQVSPRYRYGELRLARLNFWVKIWLHQPYFRKVAWQYSDYFSMYYAPLLFIFGILSVTLSAFDLGTSNEESWKAMKVAAARPGLYG
;
A
#
# COMPACT_ATOMS: atom_id res chain seq x y z
N MET A 1 3.58 -21.01 22.72
CA MET A 1 3.64 -21.25 21.27
C MET A 1 5.07 -20.95 20.84
N ALA A 2 5.79 -21.97 20.36
CA ALA A 2 7.18 -21.79 19.92
C ALA A 2 7.19 -20.83 18.74
N TYR A 3 7.83 -19.67 18.88
CA TYR A 3 8.16 -18.83 17.73
C TYR A 3 9.06 -19.68 16.83
N ALA A 4 8.57 -20.05 15.63
CA ALA A 4 9.44 -20.61 14.61
C ALA A 4 10.59 -19.60 14.44
N ALA A 5 11.82 -20.05 14.66
CA ALA A 5 12.99 -19.19 14.59
C ALA A 5 13.01 -18.48 13.23
N ALA A 6 13.32 -17.17 13.22
CA ALA A 6 13.46 -16.42 11.99
C ALA A 6 14.55 -17.09 11.13
N GLN A 7 14.14 -17.60 9.98
CA GLN A 7 14.97 -18.37 9.04
C GLN A 7 14.80 -17.78 7.65
N ALA A 8 15.75 -18.06 6.76
CA ALA A 8 15.61 -17.69 5.37
C ALA A 8 14.37 -18.36 4.76
N PRO A 9 13.57 -17.64 3.97
CA PRO A 9 12.30 -18.17 3.46
C PRO A 9 12.44 -19.07 2.23
N PHE A 10 13.67 -19.29 1.73
CA PHE A 10 13.97 -20.12 0.57
C PHE A 10 15.28 -20.91 0.77
N ARG A 11 15.44 -21.97 -0.01
CA ARG A 11 16.63 -22.84 0.05
C ARG A 11 17.85 -22.17 -0.58
N ALA A 12 19.05 -22.61 -0.18
CA ALA A 12 20.31 -22.07 -0.70
C ALA A 12 20.47 -22.26 -2.21
N GLU A 13 19.94 -23.36 -2.74
CA GLU A 13 19.95 -23.69 -4.17
C GLU A 13 19.14 -22.71 -5.03
N MET A 14 18.19 -21.98 -4.43
CA MET A 14 17.25 -21.10 -5.11
C MET A 14 17.61 -19.61 -4.96
N GLU A 15 18.73 -19.29 -4.29
CA GLU A 15 19.13 -17.89 -4.12
C GLU A 15 19.52 -17.26 -5.45
N LEU A 16 19.08 -16.01 -5.66
CA LEU A 16 19.33 -15.29 -6.91
C LEU A 16 20.55 -14.37 -6.77
N CYS A 17 20.80 -13.84 -5.57
CA CYS A 17 21.95 -13.00 -5.29
C CYS A 17 23.04 -13.79 -4.55
N LYS A 18 24.10 -14.12 -5.31
CA LYS A 18 25.30 -14.83 -4.83
C LYS A 18 26.44 -13.90 -4.42
N ASP A 19 26.18 -12.59 -4.42
CA ASP A 19 27.19 -11.58 -4.09
C ASP A 19 27.60 -11.64 -2.62
N LEU A 20 26.66 -12.00 -1.74
CA LEU A 20 26.89 -12.08 -0.31
C LEU A 20 27.27 -13.51 0.11
N GLN A 21 28.37 -13.62 0.84
CA GLN A 21 28.86 -14.88 1.39
C GLN A 21 29.04 -14.76 2.89
N LEU A 22 28.49 -15.74 3.62
CA LEU A 22 28.68 -15.88 5.05
C LEU A 22 29.96 -16.67 5.32
N ASN A 23 30.92 -16.03 5.95
CA ASN A 23 32.20 -16.64 6.31
C ASN A 23 32.05 -17.52 7.57
N PRO A 24 33.00 -18.46 7.81
CA PRO A 24 32.97 -19.32 8.99
C PRO A 24 33.00 -18.57 10.34
N ASP A 25 33.51 -17.34 10.34
CA ASP A 25 33.53 -16.43 11.49
C ASP A 25 32.21 -15.65 11.66
N GLN A 26 31.16 -16.03 10.95
CA GLN A 26 29.85 -15.38 10.90
C GLN A 26 29.87 -13.95 10.35
N THR A 27 30.98 -13.51 9.74
CA THR A 27 31.03 -12.22 9.04
C THR A 27 30.41 -12.35 7.66
N LEU A 28 29.75 -11.29 7.20
CA LEU A 28 29.20 -11.21 5.86
C LEU A 28 30.19 -10.46 4.96
N SER A 29 30.49 -11.02 3.81
CA SER A 29 31.36 -10.40 2.79
C SER A 29 30.61 -10.28 1.47
N SER A 30 30.92 -9.24 0.69
CA SER A 30 30.41 -9.04 -0.67
C SER A 30 31.55 -9.26 -1.67
N LEU A 31 31.26 -10.00 -2.74
CA LEU A 31 32.21 -10.30 -3.82
C LEU A 31 32.47 -9.08 -4.72
N SER A 32 31.42 -8.33 -5.02
CA SER A 32 31.46 -7.21 -5.96
C SER A 32 32.03 -5.95 -5.33
N ARG A 33 31.68 -5.67 -4.06
CA ARG A 33 32.10 -4.46 -3.36
C ARG A 33 32.44 -4.75 -1.90
N PRO A 34 33.69 -4.58 -1.49
CA PRO A 34 34.07 -4.85 -0.11
C PRO A 34 33.27 -3.96 0.84
N ASN A 35 32.54 -4.60 1.75
CA ASN A 35 31.81 -4.00 2.86
C ASN A 35 30.55 -3.20 2.54
N SER A 36 29.93 -3.30 1.36
CA SER A 36 28.63 -2.66 1.08
C SER A 36 27.53 -3.65 0.73
N LEU A 37 26.28 -3.29 1.03
CA LEU A 37 25.10 -4.08 0.67
C LEU A 37 24.87 -4.05 -0.87
N PRO A 38 24.58 -5.19 -1.53
CA PRO A 38 24.24 -5.24 -2.95
C PRO A 38 23.11 -4.27 -3.31
N GLY A 39 23.23 -3.55 -4.42
CA GLY A 39 22.26 -2.51 -4.81
C GLY A 39 22.23 -1.24 -3.92
N GLN A 40 22.90 -1.21 -2.77
CA GLN A 40 22.91 -0.06 -1.84
C GLN A 40 24.35 0.34 -1.46
N PRO A 41 25.05 1.11 -2.32
CA PRO A 41 26.46 1.44 -2.15
C PRO A 41 26.81 2.21 -0.88
N SER A 42 25.84 2.94 -0.32
CA SER A 42 26.01 3.81 0.84
C SER A 42 25.86 3.08 2.17
N ILE A 43 25.40 1.82 2.18
CA ILE A 43 25.09 1.07 3.39
C ILE A 43 26.20 0.04 3.66
N PRO A 44 26.99 0.21 4.74
CA PRO A 44 28.01 -0.77 5.12
C PRO A 44 27.38 -2.07 5.64
N LEU A 45 28.07 -3.21 5.52
CA LEU A 45 27.58 -4.52 6.01
C LEU A 45 27.54 -4.66 7.55
N ALA A 46 28.03 -3.68 8.31
CA ALA A 46 28.01 -3.72 9.77
C ALA A 46 26.56 -3.73 10.32
N LYS A 47 26.25 -4.69 11.21
CA LYS A 47 24.90 -4.86 11.81
C LYS A 47 24.33 -3.57 12.38
N GLU A 48 25.15 -2.75 13.05
CA GLU A 48 24.76 -1.45 13.64
C GLU A 48 24.21 -0.43 12.62
N LYS A 49 24.64 -0.53 11.35
CA LYS A 49 24.20 0.36 10.28
C LYS A 49 23.08 -0.25 9.45
N VAL A 50 23.12 -1.57 9.22
CA VAL A 50 22.12 -2.27 8.40
C VAL A 50 20.79 -2.39 9.12
N LEU A 51 20.75 -2.75 10.41
CA LEU A 51 19.46 -2.98 11.09
C LEU A 51 18.54 -1.76 11.12
N PRO A 52 19.01 -0.53 11.45
CA PRO A 52 18.18 0.67 11.34
C PRO A 52 17.72 0.94 9.90
N PHE A 53 18.57 0.68 8.92
CA PHE A 53 18.24 0.79 7.51
C PHE A 53 17.10 -0.17 7.12
N LEU A 54 17.22 -1.46 7.46
CA LEU A 54 16.17 -2.46 7.17
C LEU A 54 14.84 -2.12 7.83
N LYS A 55 14.88 -1.54 9.03
CA LYS A 55 13.67 -1.05 9.69
C LYS A 55 13.00 0.03 8.85
N ALA A 56 13.74 1.07 8.46
CA ALA A 56 13.21 2.15 7.63
C ALA A 56 12.75 1.66 6.23
N GLU A 57 13.43 0.64 5.70
CA GLU A 57 13.23 0.14 4.34
C GLU A 57 11.97 -0.71 4.17
N PHE A 58 11.61 -1.51 5.18
CA PHE A 58 10.51 -2.48 5.07
C PHE A 58 9.33 -2.21 5.98
N THR A 59 9.53 -1.57 7.15
CA THR A 59 8.45 -1.40 8.12
C THR A 59 7.46 -0.32 7.67
N THR A 60 6.20 -0.50 8.04
CA THR A 60 5.11 0.39 7.63
C THR A 60 4.34 0.90 8.85
N PRO A 61 4.98 1.70 9.72
CA PRO A 61 4.46 2.00 11.05
C PRO A 61 3.08 2.66 11.00
N THR A 62 2.85 3.56 10.04
CA THR A 62 1.55 4.24 9.91
C THR A 62 0.46 3.24 9.53
N LEU A 63 0.74 2.34 8.57
CA LEU A 63 -0.21 1.34 8.09
C LEU A 63 -0.47 0.25 9.11
N ASP A 64 0.55 -0.18 9.85
CA ASP A 64 0.42 -1.16 10.92
C ASP A 64 -0.42 -0.60 12.08
N GLN A 65 -0.34 0.72 12.36
CA GLN A 65 -1.18 1.37 13.37
C GLN A 65 -2.67 1.38 12.99
N ILE A 66 -3.00 1.57 11.70
CA ILE A 66 -4.40 1.57 11.22
C ILE A 66 -4.89 0.18 10.75
N SER A 67 -4.02 -0.85 10.80
CA SER A 67 -4.34 -2.21 10.37
C SER A 67 -5.57 -2.83 11.06
N PRO A 68 -5.89 -2.56 12.34
CA PRO A 68 -7.11 -3.07 12.97
C PRO A 68 -8.40 -2.64 12.26
N HIS A 69 -8.35 -1.56 11.48
CA HIS A 69 -9.49 -1.00 10.76
C HIS A 69 -9.42 -1.23 9.24
N PHE A 70 -8.46 -2.01 8.75
CA PHE A 70 -8.26 -2.24 7.32
C PHE A 70 -9.43 -2.92 6.62
N TRP A 71 -10.26 -3.67 7.34
CA TRP A 71 -11.49 -4.25 6.81
C TRP A 71 -12.47 -3.19 6.24
N LEU A 72 -12.35 -1.92 6.65
CA LEU A 72 -13.09 -0.79 6.06
C LEU A 72 -12.41 -0.20 4.81
N LEU A 73 -11.12 -0.45 4.64
CA LEU A 73 -10.27 0.18 3.62
C LEU A 73 -10.09 -0.72 2.40
N ALA A 74 -9.92 -2.01 2.63
CA ALA A 74 -9.52 -2.99 1.64
C ALA A 74 -10.11 -4.37 1.93
N THR A 75 -10.07 -5.23 0.92
CA THR A 75 -10.41 -6.64 1.05
C THR A 75 -9.41 -7.32 1.98
N ALA A 76 -9.91 -8.02 3.00
CA ALA A 76 -9.09 -8.78 3.96
C ALA A 76 -8.56 -10.08 3.34
N ASP A 77 -7.70 -9.93 2.34
CA ASP A 77 -7.13 -11.02 1.57
C ASP A 77 -5.74 -10.60 1.06
N HIS A 78 -4.72 -11.36 1.44
CA HIS A 78 -3.33 -11.13 1.01
C HIS A 78 -3.15 -11.42 -0.49
N SER A 79 -3.97 -12.29 -1.07
CA SER A 79 -3.93 -12.65 -2.49
C SER A 79 -4.63 -11.63 -3.39
N HIS A 80 -5.27 -10.61 -2.80
CA HIS A 80 -5.93 -9.51 -3.52
C HIS A 80 -4.93 -8.49 -4.09
N ILE A 81 -3.98 -9.01 -4.87
CA ILE A 81 -2.92 -8.27 -5.56
C ILE A 81 -3.05 -8.60 -7.04
N SER A 82 -3.21 -7.57 -7.86
CA SER A 82 -3.25 -7.76 -9.32
C SER A 82 -1.83 -7.86 -9.83
N SER A 83 -1.56 -8.89 -10.63
CA SER A 83 -0.31 -9.03 -11.36
C SER A 83 -0.03 -7.83 -12.27
N LEU A 84 1.23 -7.62 -12.64
CA LEU A 84 1.67 -6.42 -13.36
C LEU A 84 0.89 -6.18 -14.67
N HIS A 85 0.64 -7.21 -15.47
CA HIS A 85 -0.18 -7.09 -16.68
C HIS A 85 -1.63 -6.72 -16.35
N LYS A 86 -2.21 -7.25 -15.25
CA LYS A 86 -3.56 -6.89 -14.81
C LYS A 86 -3.63 -5.43 -14.36
N GLN A 87 -2.55 -4.88 -13.78
CA GLN A 87 -2.48 -3.44 -13.48
C GLN A 87 -2.64 -2.62 -14.77
N ILE A 88 -1.91 -3.00 -15.83
CA ILE A 88 -1.96 -2.33 -17.13
C ILE A 88 -3.35 -2.47 -17.77
N VAL A 89 -3.94 -3.68 -17.74
CA VAL A 89 -5.31 -3.92 -18.26
C VAL A 89 -6.35 -3.06 -17.53
N ARG A 90 -6.15 -2.81 -16.22
CA ARG A 90 -6.99 -1.90 -15.42
C ARG A 90 -6.72 -0.41 -15.72
N GLY A 91 -5.85 -0.10 -16.68
CA GLY A 91 -5.48 1.26 -17.05
C GLY A 91 -4.54 1.94 -16.06
N ARG A 92 -3.86 1.17 -15.19
CA ARG A 92 -2.91 1.72 -14.22
C ARG A 92 -1.50 1.75 -14.80
N LYS A 93 -0.84 2.89 -14.65
CA LYS A 93 0.59 3.07 -14.85
C LYS A 93 1.34 2.61 -13.60
N ILE A 94 2.36 1.78 -13.79
CA ILE A 94 3.29 1.38 -12.74
C ILE A 94 4.22 2.56 -12.44
N VAL A 95 4.35 2.91 -11.17
CA VAL A 95 5.23 3.98 -10.68
C VAL A 95 6.14 3.40 -9.60
N ILE A 96 7.45 3.56 -9.78
CA ILE A 96 8.44 3.14 -8.79
C ILE A 96 8.31 4.00 -7.53
N SER A 97 8.31 3.36 -6.36
CA SER A 97 8.33 4.05 -5.07
C SER A 97 9.19 3.28 -4.07
N GLU A 98 10.24 3.91 -3.57
CA GLU A 98 11.08 3.30 -2.53
C GLU A 98 10.44 3.27 -1.14
N ASP A 99 9.40 4.08 -0.94
CA ASP A 99 8.65 4.11 0.33
C ASP A 99 7.85 2.81 0.54
N PRO A 100 8.14 2.01 1.60
CA PRO A 100 7.43 0.75 1.86
C PRO A 100 5.93 0.96 2.10
N GLU A 101 5.55 2.12 2.66
CA GLU A 101 4.15 2.45 2.91
C GLU A 101 3.36 2.69 1.61
N MET A 102 4.04 2.90 0.49
CA MET A 102 3.43 3.11 -0.82
C MET A 102 3.39 1.84 -1.67
N HIS A 103 4.07 0.76 -1.28
CA HIS A 103 4.03 -0.49 -2.03
C HIS A 103 2.60 -1.05 -2.07
N LEU A 104 2.11 -1.35 -3.30
CA LEU A 104 0.74 -1.78 -3.61
C LEU A 104 -0.36 -0.76 -3.26
N VAL A 105 0.02 0.51 -3.10
CA VAL A 105 -0.94 1.60 -2.99
C VAL A 105 -1.26 2.11 -4.40
N TRP A 106 -2.53 2.38 -4.69
CA TRP A 106 -2.93 2.95 -5.97
C TRP A 106 -3.83 4.16 -5.80
N ILE A 107 -3.74 5.07 -6.78
CA ILE A 107 -4.58 6.25 -6.91
C ILE A 107 -4.84 6.53 -8.39
N ASN A 108 -6.10 6.77 -8.74
CA ASN A 108 -6.53 7.04 -10.11
C ASN A 108 -6.01 5.96 -11.08
N ASN A 109 -5.17 6.36 -12.02
CA ASN A 109 -4.52 5.51 -13.01
C ASN A 109 -3.07 5.16 -12.66
N ARG A 110 -2.68 5.16 -11.38
CA ARG A 110 -1.30 4.87 -10.96
C ARG A 110 -1.30 3.85 -9.82
N VAL A 111 -0.36 2.91 -9.89
CA VAL A 111 -0.03 1.99 -8.80
C VAL A 111 1.43 2.17 -8.45
N PHE A 112 1.72 2.26 -7.16
CA PHE A 112 3.06 2.41 -6.65
C PHE A 112 3.62 1.04 -6.28
N ILE A 113 4.77 0.71 -6.83
CA ILE A 113 5.44 -0.57 -6.63
C ILE A 113 6.89 -0.29 -6.27
N LYS A 114 7.30 -0.76 -5.10
CA LYS A 114 8.69 -0.79 -4.68
C LYS A 114 9.48 -1.85 -5.49
N PRO A 115 10.67 -1.53 -6.03
CA PRO A 115 11.53 -2.48 -6.72
C PRO A 115 12.07 -3.57 -5.77
N LEU A 116 12.33 -4.77 -6.29
CA LEU A 116 12.89 -5.86 -5.53
C LEU A 116 14.37 -5.59 -5.24
N PRO A 117 14.79 -5.42 -3.98
CA PRO A 117 16.19 -5.17 -3.67
C PRO A 117 17.03 -6.46 -3.85
N GLU A 118 18.21 -6.34 -4.46
CA GLU A 118 19.11 -7.48 -4.76
C GLU A 118 19.50 -8.29 -3.52
N TYR A 119 19.80 -7.60 -2.41
CA TYR A 119 20.20 -8.27 -1.17
C TYR A 119 19.10 -9.13 -0.56
N LEU A 120 17.82 -8.84 -0.85
CA LEU A 120 16.69 -9.55 -0.27
C LEU A 120 16.53 -10.97 -0.84
N VAL A 121 17.10 -11.22 -2.02
CA VAL A 121 17.11 -12.54 -2.68
C VAL A 121 18.43 -13.31 -2.46
N SER A 122 19.20 -12.94 -1.43
CA SER A 122 20.39 -13.66 -0.97
C SER A 122 20.12 -14.39 0.34
N LYS A 123 20.44 -15.67 0.45
CA LYS A 123 20.19 -16.44 1.70
C LYS A 123 21.12 -16.00 2.83
N ALA A 124 22.39 -15.74 2.50
CA ALA A 124 23.38 -15.27 3.46
C ALA A 124 22.94 -13.96 4.16
N PHE A 125 22.24 -13.08 3.44
CA PHE A 125 21.64 -11.88 4.01
C PHE A 125 20.62 -12.20 5.10
N TRP A 126 19.67 -13.11 4.84
CA TRP A 126 18.65 -13.48 5.82
C TRP A 126 19.25 -14.14 7.05
N GLU A 127 20.19 -15.06 6.86
CA GLU A 127 20.87 -15.77 7.94
C GLU A 127 21.69 -14.83 8.82
N HIS A 128 22.33 -13.82 8.23
CA HIS A 128 23.19 -12.91 9.00
C HIS A 128 22.40 -11.83 9.77
N TYR A 129 21.35 -11.25 9.17
CA TYR A 129 20.64 -10.10 9.75
C TYR A 129 19.32 -10.44 10.43
N PHE A 130 18.68 -11.56 10.12
CA PHE A 130 17.37 -11.91 10.68
C PHE A 130 17.38 -13.14 11.58
N THR A 131 18.31 -14.08 11.41
CA THR A 131 18.43 -15.21 12.33
C THR A 131 18.94 -14.72 13.69
N PRO A 132 18.30 -15.11 14.81
CA PRO A 132 18.75 -14.69 16.13
C PRO A 132 20.13 -15.29 16.46
N ASP A 133 21.06 -14.46 16.90
CA ASP A 133 22.29 -14.95 17.53
C ASP A 133 21.96 -15.50 18.93
N ALA A 134 22.74 -16.47 19.41
CA ALA A 134 22.54 -17.10 20.73
C ALA A 134 22.49 -16.11 21.91
N TYR A 135 23.05 -14.90 21.74
CA TYR A 135 23.08 -13.82 22.72
C TYR A 135 22.06 -12.71 22.47
N ASP A 136 21.41 -12.70 21.29
CA ASP A 136 20.57 -11.60 20.79
C ASP A 136 19.11 -12.04 20.69
N ASN A 137 18.67 -12.86 21.64
CA ASN A 137 17.31 -13.40 21.67
C ASN A 137 16.32 -12.23 21.90
N LEU A 138 15.60 -11.87 20.83
CA LEU A 138 14.46 -10.95 20.76
C LEU A 138 14.75 -9.43 20.80
N ASP A 139 15.55 -8.86 19.88
CA ASP A 139 15.28 -7.46 19.49
C ASP A 139 13.91 -7.39 18.77
N PRO A 140 12.88 -6.73 19.34
CA PRO A 140 11.58 -6.60 18.70
C PRO A 140 11.67 -5.86 17.38
N SER A 141 12.60 -4.90 17.25
CA SER A 141 12.76 -4.13 16.01
C SER A 141 13.27 -5.00 14.86
N ARG A 142 14.20 -5.93 15.12
CA ARG A 142 14.64 -6.90 14.13
C ARG A 142 13.51 -7.83 13.71
N LEU A 143 12.69 -8.30 14.66
CA LEU A 143 11.55 -9.16 14.36
C LEU A 143 10.52 -8.42 13.49
N GLU A 144 10.23 -7.15 13.78
CA GLU A 144 9.36 -6.31 12.96
C GLU A 144 9.90 -6.19 11.52
N ALA A 145 11.18 -5.88 11.37
CA ALA A 145 11.83 -5.79 10.06
C ALA A 145 11.78 -7.12 9.30
N TYR A 146 12.03 -8.26 9.98
CA TYR A 146 11.91 -9.59 9.39
C TYR A 146 10.51 -9.87 8.86
N LYS A 147 9.47 -9.65 9.68
CA LYS A 147 8.08 -9.90 9.29
C LYS A 147 7.64 -8.99 8.15
N ALA A 148 8.12 -7.75 8.12
CA ALA A 148 7.83 -6.81 7.06
C ALA A 148 8.55 -7.18 5.75
N ALA A 149 9.84 -7.53 5.81
CA ALA A 149 10.60 -7.99 4.65
C ALA A 149 10.03 -9.28 4.06
N LEU A 150 9.58 -10.22 4.91
CA LEU A 150 8.96 -11.47 4.49
C LEU A 150 7.62 -11.22 3.79
N GLY A 151 6.78 -10.37 4.37
CA GLY A 151 5.50 -9.96 3.78
C GLY A 151 5.67 -9.21 2.46
N TYR A 152 6.70 -8.36 2.39
CA TYR A 152 7.09 -7.68 1.16
C TYR A 152 7.51 -8.67 0.07
N LEU A 153 8.41 -9.61 0.37
CA LEU A 153 8.85 -10.60 -0.60
C LEU A 153 7.68 -11.47 -1.09
N ARG A 154 6.73 -11.79 -0.20
CA ARG A 154 5.51 -12.54 -0.53
C ARG A 154 4.63 -11.82 -1.57
N THR A 155 4.64 -10.49 -1.66
CA THR A 155 3.79 -9.79 -2.65
C THR A 155 4.20 -10.11 -4.09
N TRP A 156 5.47 -10.44 -4.31
CA TRP A 156 6.02 -10.78 -5.62
C TRP A 156 5.44 -12.06 -6.22
N LEU A 157 4.94 -12.97 -5.39
CA LEU A 157 4.15 -14.14 -5.84
C LEU A 157 2.95 -13.74 -6.70
N PHE A 158 2.32 -12.63 -6.34
CA PHE A 158 1.09 -12.18 -6.98
C PHE A 158 1.35 -11.12 -8.04
N LEU A 159 2.44 -10.35 -7.92
CA LEU A 159 2.84 -9.37 -8.92
C LEU A 159 3.29 -10.04 -10.23
N VAL A 160 4.06 -11.12 -10.14
CA VAL A 160 4.63 -11.83 -11.29
C VAL A 160 4.07 -13.24 -11.36
N SER A 161 3.01 -13.43 -12.14
CA SER A 161 2.38 -14.74 -12.33
C SER A 161 2.69 -15.37 -13.69
N TYR A 162 2.98 -14.55 -14.70
CA TYR A 162 3.25 -14.99 -16.07
C TYR A 162 4.53 -14.38 -16.63
N LEU A 163 5.06 -14.98 -17.71
CA LEU A 163 6.22 -14.45 -18.43
C LEU A 163 6.00 -13.01 -18.94
N SER A 164 4.75 -12.64 -19.26
CA SER A 164 4.42 -11.25 -19.61
C SER A 164 4.62 -10.29 -18.44
N ASP A 165 4.28 -10.70 -17.21
CA ASP A 165 4.53 -9.90 -16.01
C ASP A 165 6.01 -9.70 -15.78
N TRP A 166 6.81 -10.75 -15.99
CA TRP A 166 8.26 -10.68 -15.88
C TRP A 166 8.86 -9.65 -16.84
N ARG A 167 8.45 -9.67 -18.12
CA ARG A 167 8.89 -8.68 -19.10
C ARG A 167 8.50 -7.26 -18.69
N ILE A 168 7.27 -7.07 -18.19
CA ILE A 168 6.83 -5.76 -17.66
C ILE A 168 7.69 -5.33 -16.48
N ALA A 169 8.09 -6.25 -15.60
CA ALA A 169 8.94 -5.97 -14.46
C ALA A 169 10.32 -5.48 -14.89
N LEU A 170 10.93 -6.13 -15.88
CA LEU A 170 12.21 -5.72 -16.48
C LEU A 170 12.09 -4.35 -17.18
N ASP A 171 11.08 -4.18 -18.04
CA ASP A 171 10.84 -2.92 -18.76
C ASP A 171 10.60 -1.74 -17.81
N SER A 172 10.03 -2.02 -16.62
CA SER A 172 9.75 -1.03 -15.58
C SER A 172 10.88 -0.90 -14.56
N HIS A 173 12.03 -1.57 -14.74
CA HIS A 173 13.16 -1.61 -13.81
C HIS A 173 12.77 -1.95 -12.36
N LEU A 174 11.83 -2.88 -12.21
CA LEU A 174 11.32 -3.32 -10.91
C LEU A 174 12.12 -4.48 -10.31
N VAL A 175 12.87 -5.20 -11.14
CA VAL A 175 13.67 -6.36 -10.75
C VAL A 175 15.06 -6.22 -11.38
N PRO A 176 16.14 -6.72 -10.74
CA PRO A 176 17.48 -6.71 -11.33
C PRO A 176 17.55 -7.44 -12.68
N ASP A 177 18.31 -6.87 -13.64
CA ASP A 177 18.43 -7.37 -15.02
C ASP A 177 19.20 -8.70 -15.14
N ASN A 178 19.88 -9.11 -14.07
CA ASN A 178 20.77 -10.28 -14.03
C ASN A 178 20.08 -11.59 -13.62
N ILE A 179 18.76 -11.59 -13.47
CA ILE A 179 17.97 -12.72 -12.99
C ILE A 179 17.20 -13.35 -14.16
N ASP A 180 17.18 -14.68 -14.25
CA ASP A 180 16.31 -15.39 -15.20
C ASP A 180 14.91 -15.63 -14.62
N PHE A 181 13.90 -15.68 -15.50
CA PHE A 181 12.52 -15.95 -15.10
C PHE A 181 12.35 -17.33 -14.45
N GLY A 182 13.07 -18.34 -14.96
CA GLY A 182 13.01 -19.70 -14.42
C GLY A 182 13.49 -19.74 -12.97
N ASP A 183 14.67 -19.16 -12.71
CA ASP A 183 15.25 -19.06 -11.37
C ASP A 183 14.36 -18.25 -10.42
N PHE A 184 13.76 -17.16 -10.91
CA PHE A 184 12.84 -16.34 -10.12
C PHE A 184 11.58 -17.13 -9.69
N LEU A 185 10.96 -17.88 -10.60
CA LEU A 185 9.83 -18.75 -10.25
C LEU A 185 10.23 -19.84 -9.27
N ALA A 186 11.46 -20.35 -9.39
CA ALA A 186 12.03 -21.33 -8.50
C ALA A 186 12.09 -20.75 -7.06
N LEU A 187 12.66 -19.56 -6.88
CA LEU A 187 12.68 -18.85 -5.60
C LEU A 187 11.27 -18.61 -5.05
N LEU A 188 10.35 -18.15 -5.90
CA LEU A 188 8.96 -17.91 -5.52
C LEU A 188 8.25 -19.18 -5.01
N SER A 189 8.57 -20.36 -5.55
CA SER A 189 7.93 -21.61 -5.12
C SER A 189 8.10 -21.93 -3.64
N ASP A 190 9.22 -21.51 -3.03
CA ASP A 190 9.46 -21.70 -1.59
C ASP A 190 8.62 -20.74 -0.72
N LEU A 191 8.18 -19.60 -1.28
CA LEU A 191 7.44 -18.56 -0.57
C LEU A 191 5.94 -18.85 -0.43
N THR A 192 5.39 -19.84 -1.14
CA THR A 192 3.94 -20.11 -1.14
C THR A 192 3.39 -20.56 0.21
N ASN A 193 4.25 -21.04 1.11
CA ASN A 193 3.88 -21.56 2.42
C ASN A 193 3.81 -20.47 3.52
N ILE A 194 4.10 -19.21 3.20
CA ILE A 194 4.15 -18.12 4.17
C ILE A 194 2.72 -17.71 4.60
N THR A 195 2.42 -17.87 5.89
CA THR A 195 1.10 -17.56 6.45
C THR A 195 0.97 -16.11 6.93
N ASP A 196 -0.27 -15.66 7.16
CA ASP A 196 -0.56 -14.27 7.56
C ASP A 196 -0.08 -13.91 8.98
N GLU A 197 0.17 -14.91 9.83
CA GLU A 197 0.71 -14.74 11.18
C GLU A 197 2.22 -14.42 11.16
N GLN A 198 2.93 -14.85 10.11
CA GLN A 198 4.37 -14.71 9.97
C GLN A 198 4.78 -13.33 9.42
N VAL A 199 3.85 -12.59 8.82
CA VAL A 199 4.13 -11.30 8.16
C VAL A 199 3.63 -10.11 8.98
N SER A 200 4.06 -8.91 8.61
CA SER A 200 3.55 -7.68 9.23
C SER A 200 2.06 -7.46 8.90
N PRO A 201 1.29 -6.77 9.78
CA PRO A 201 -0.14 -6.56 9.58
C PRO A 201 -0.49 -5.94 8.22
N ARG A 202 0.34 -5.03 7.70
CA ARG A 202 0.18 -4.45 6.37
C ARG A 202 0.05 -5.51 5.25
N TYR A 203 0.88 -6.54 5.26
CA TYR A 203 0.97 -7.53 4.17
C TYR A 203 -0.08 -8.65 4.26
N ARG A 204 -0.95 -8.62 5.28
CA ARG A 204 -2.17 -9.46 5.33
C ARG A 204 -3.24 -9.00 4.35
N TYR A 205 -3.08 -7.79 3.80
CA TYR A 205 -3.97 -7.18 2.85
C TYR A 205 -3.21 -6.88 1.57
N GLY A 206 -3.83 -7.10 0.42
CA GLY A 206 -3.23 -6.78 -0.87
C GLY A 206 -3.18 -5.28 -1.18
N GLU A 207 -3.83 -4.90 -2.28
CA GLU A 207 -3.82 -3.52 -2.76
C GLU A 207 -4.63 -2.55 -1.89
N LEU A 208 -4.07 -1.36 -1.64
CA LEU A 208 -4.75 -0.29 -0.90
C LEU A 208 -5.05 0.90 -1.80
N ARG A 209 -6.23 1.51 -1.63
CA ARG A 209 -6.59 2.74 -2.32
C ARG A 209 -6.15 3.95 -1.50
N LEU A 210 -5.27 4.76 -2.06
CA LEU A 210 -4.73 5.95 -1.37
C LEU A 210 -5.80 6.96 -0.96
N ALA A 211 -6.84 7.13 -1.78
CA ALA A 211 -7.97 8.02 -1.47
C ALA A 211 -8.68 7.61 -0.16
N ARG A 212 -8.79 6.29 0.10
CA ARG A 212 -9.35 5.77 1.36
C ARG A 212 -8.37 5.98 2.50
N LEU A 213 -7.08 5.67 2.30
CA LEU A 213 -6.04 5.91 3.31
C LEU A 213 -6.00 7.37 3.75
N ASN A 214 -5.95 8.31 2.80
CA ASN A 214 -5.94 9.76 3.08
C ASN A 214 -7.18 10.25 3.83
N PHE A 215 -8.34 9.60 3.64
CA PHE A 215 -9.55 9.93 4.38
C PHE A 215 -9.47 9.43 5.83
N TRP A 216 -9.11 8.15 5.99
CA TRP A 216 -9.19 7.48 7.28
C TRP A 216 -8.03 7.80 8.24
N VAL A 217 -6.85 8.11 7.70
CA VAL A 217 -5.72 8.62 8.49
C VAL A 217 -6.06 9.93 9.20
N LYS A 218 -6.94 10.77 8.63
CA LYS A 218 -7.45 11.98 9.31
C LYS A 218 -8.28 11.64 10.54
N ILE A 219 -9.07 10.57 10.48
CA ILE A 219 -9.99 10.16 11.54
C ILE A 219 -9.23 9.48 12.67
N TRP A 220 -8.33 8.53 12.35
CA TRP A 220 -7.67 7.71 13.37
C TRP A 220 -6.35 8.29 13.86
N LEU A 221 -5.55 8.88 12.96
CA LEU A 221 -4.22 9.37 13.29
C LEU A 221 -4.17 10.90 13.46
N HIS A 222 -5.28 11.59 13.22
CA HIS A 222 -5.37 13.06 13.26
C HIS A 222 -4.32 13.75 12.35
N GLN A 223 -3.85 13.05 11.32
CA GLN A 223 -2.89 13.56 10.35
C GLN A 223 -3.64 14.09 9.11
N PRO A 224 -3.21 15.22 8.50
CA PRO A 224 -3.95 15.85 7.41
C PRO A 224 -4.00 15.01 6.13
N TYR A 225 -3.00 14.16 5.91
CA TYR A 225 -2.92 13.23 4.79
C TYR A 225 -1.90 12.14 5.12
N PHE A 226 -2.08 10.96 4.55
CA PHE A 226 -1.10 9.88 4.59
C PHE A 226 0.11 10.22 3.69
N ARG A 227 -0.18 10.61 2.45
CA ARG A 227 0.81 11.13 1.50
C ARG A 227 0.19 12.25 0.65
N LYS A 228 0.95 13.33 0.43
CA LYS A 228 0.57 14.39 -0.50
C LYS A 228 0.69 13.87 -1.92
N VAL A 229 -0.43 13.59 -2.55
CA VAL A 229 -0.47 13.49 -4.01
C VAL A 229 -0.76 14.89 -4.55
N ALA A 230 -0.16 15.27 -5.68
CA ALA A 230 -0.59 16.48 -6.39
C ALA A 230 -2.07 16.32 -6.74
N TRP A 231 -2.93 16.95 -5.92
CA TRP A 231 -4.37 16.80 -5.96
C TRP A 231 -4.90 17.46 -7.22
N GLN A 232 -5.30 16.68 -8.22
CA GLN A 232 -6.30 17.14 -9.17
C GLN A 232 -7.64 17.10 -8.44
N TYR A 233 -8.12 18.28 -8.02
CA TYR A 233 -9.40 18.49 -7.32
C TYR A 233 -10.61 17.87 -8.07
N SER A 234 -10.45 17.63 -9.38
CA SER A 234 -11.47 17.05 -10.27
C SER A 234 -12.05 15.73 -9.78
N ASP A 235 -11.22 14.82 -9.25
CA ASP A 235 -11.63 13.42 -9.06
C ASP A 235 -12.48 13.21 -7.81
N TYR A 236 -12.27 14.04 -6.78
CA TYR A 236 -13.15 14.08 -5.61
C TYR A 236 -14.45 14.82 -5.94
N PHE A 237 -14.35 15.94 -6.64
CA PHE A 237 -15.55 16.69 -7.04
C PHE A 237 -16.47 15.82 -7.89
N SER A 238 -15.95 15.05 -8.84
CA SER A 238 -16.79 14.19 -9.69
C SER A 238 -17.54 13.09 -8.91
N MET A 239 -16.98 12.59 -7.82
CA MET A 239 -17.63 11.52 -7.04
C MET A 239 -18.79 12.03 -6.17
N TYR A 240 -18.71 13.27 -5.68
CA TYR A 240 -19.72 13.85 -4.77
C TYR A 240 -20.65 14.87 -5.45
N TYR A 241 -20.28 15.41 -6.62
CA TYR A 241 -21.06 16.43 -7.31
C TYR A 241 -22.45 15.92 -7.71
N ALA A 242 -22.57 14.69 -8.22
CA ALA A 242 -23.87 14.15 -8.63
C ALA A 242 -24.86 13.99 -7.44
N PRO A 243 -24.48 13.36 -6.30
CA PRO A 243 -25.34 13.34 -5.11
C PRO A 243 -25.64 14.73 -4.53
N LEU A 244 -24.66 15.64 -4.51
CA LEU A 244 -24.87 17.00 -4.00
C LEU A 244 -25.84 17.80 -4.88
N LEU A 245 -25.72 17.69 -6.20
CA LEU A 245 -26.69 18.27 -7.13
C LEU A 245 -28.08 17.67 -6.96
N PHE A 246 -28.17 16.37 -6.69
CA PHE A 246 -29.45 15.72 -6.44
C PHE A 246 -30.12 16.23 -5.17
N ILE A 247 -29.38 16.33 -4.06
CA ILE A 247 -29.86 16.92 -2.79
C ILE A 247 -30.25 18.38 -3.01
N PHE A 248 -29.42 19.14 -3.72
CA PHE A 248 -29.71 20.53 -4.07
C PHE A 248 -30.98 20.64 -4.91
N GLY A 249 -31.19 19.75 -5.87
CA GLY A 249 -32.41 19.69 -6.69
C GLY A 249 -33.66 19.41 -5.84
N ILE A 250 -33.58 18.45 -4.92
CA ILE A 250 -34.68 18.17 -3.97
C ILE A 250 -34.99 19.42 -3.15
N LEU A 251 -33.96 20.04 -2.54
CA LEU A 251 -34.13 21.24 -1.72
C LEU A 251 -34.71 22.40 -2.54
N SER A 252 -34.25 22.61 -3.77
CA SER A 252 -34.76 23.66 -4.65
C SER A 252 -36.24 23.46 -4.97
N VAL A 253 -36.67 22.23 -5.25
CA VAL A 253 -38.08 21.91 -5.53
C VAL A 253 -38.94 22.09 -4.27
N THR A 254 -38.46 21.63 -3.11
CA THR A 254 -39.22 21.79 -1.85
C THR A 254 -39.36 23.25 -1.45
N LEU A 255 -38.30 24.05 -1.59
CA LEU A 255 -38.36 25.49 -1.32
C LEU A 255 -39.31 26.19 -2.31
N SER A 256 -39.23 25.88 -3.60
CA SER A 256 -40.13 26.47 -4.60
C SER A 256 -41.61 26.16 -4.31
N ALA A 257 -41.90 24.93 -3.89
CA ALA A 257 -43.25 24.52 -3.51
C ALA A 257 -43.75 25.25 -2.24
N PHE A 258 -42.85 25.49 -1.28
CA PHE A 258 -43.17 26.23 -0.07
C PHE A 258 -43.52 27.70 -0.38
N ASP A 259 -42.71 28.37 -1.21
CA ASP A 259 -42.92 29.76 -1.62
C ASP A 259 -44.23 29.94 -2.42
N LEU A 260 -44.56 28.98 -3.29
CA LEU A 260 -45.85 28.96 -4.01
C LEU A 260 -47.03 28.82 -3.05
N GLY A 261 -46.88 28.01 -2.00
CA GLY A 261 -47.92 27.81 -0.98
C GLY A 261 -48.21 29.08 -0.18
N THR A 262 -47.17 29.73 0.33
CA THR A 262 -47.29 30.96 1.14
C THR A 262 -47.81 32.14 0.31
N SER A 263 -47.32 32.30 -0.92
CA SER A 263 -47.79 33.34 -1.84
C SER A 263 -49.28 33.18 -2.19
N ASN A 264 -49.73 31.95 -2.42
CA ASN A 264 -51.16 31.68 -2.63
C ASN A 264 -51.99 31.97 -1.38
N GLU A 265 -51.51 31.63 -0.18
CA GLU A 265 -52.24 31.92 1.05
C GLU A 265 -52.39 33.44 1.28
N GLU A 266 -51.35 34.22 1.00
CA GLU A 266 -51.38 35.68 1.05
C GLU A 266 -52.35 36.27 0.02
N SER A 267 -52.33 35.78 -1.22
CA SER A 267 -53.24 36.26 -2.27
C SER A 267 -54.71 35.92 -1.96
N TRP A 268 -54.98 34.73 -1.44
CA TRP A 268 -56.32 34.35 -0.97
C TRP A 268 -56.79 35.19 0.21
N LYS A 269 -55.93 35.52 1.17
CA LYS A 269 -56.23 36.43 2.27
C LYS A 269 -56.52 37.85 1.75
N ALA A 270 -55.72 38.36 0.81
CA ALA A 270 -55.93 39.66 0.18
C ALA A 270 -57.26 39.72 -0.58
N MET A 271 -57.62 38.69 -1.36
CA MET A 271 -58.91 38.60 -2.05
C MET A 271 -60.10 38.57 -1.07
N LYS A 272 -60.01 37.80 0.02
CA LYS A 272 -61.07 37.77 1.05
C LYS A 272 -61.26 39.13 1.71
N VAL A 273 -60.19 39.86 1.99
CA VAL A 273 -60.24 41.22 2.54
C VAL A 273 -60.84 42.21 1.53
N ALA A 274 -60.49 42.10 0.24
CA ALA A 274 -61.06 42.92 -0.82
C ALA A 274 -62.56 42.64 -1.04
N ALA A 275 -62.98 41.38 -0.99
CA ALA A 275 -64.38 40.98 -1.11
C ALA A 275 -65.22 41.37 0.13
N ALA A 276 -64.60 41.46 1.32
CA ALA A 276 -65.25 41.88 2.56
C ALA A 276 -65.42 43.41 2.70
N ARG A 277 -64.90 44.22 1.76
CA ARG A 277 -65.20 45.65 1.67
C ARG A 277 -66.33 45.87 0.64
N PRO A 278 -67.61 45.98 1.04
CA PRO A 278 -68.64 46.43 0.12
C PRO A 278 -68.35 47.88 -0.26
N GLY A 279 -68.50 48.20 -1.55
CA GLY A 279 -68.01 49.42 -2.17
C GLY A 279 -68.40 50.71 -1.46
N LEU A 280 -67.40 51.55 -1.18
CA LEU A 280 -67.54 53.00 -1.15
C LEU A 280 -67.42 53.51 -2.60
N TYR A 281 -68.45 53.23 -3.40
CA TYR A 281 -68.75 54.00 -4.60
C TYR A 281 -70.24 54.34 -4.53
N GLY A 282 -70.51 55.50 -3.94
CA GLY A 282 -71.79 56.20 -3.86
C GLY A 282 -71.48 57.66 -3.65
#